data_AF-A0A1Q6E231-F1
#
_entry.id   AF-A0A1Q6E231-F1
#
_cell.length_a   1.000
_cell.length_b   1.000
_cell.length_c   1.000
_cell.angle_alpha   90.00
_cell.angle_beta   90.00
_cell.angle_gamma   90.00
#
_symmetry.space_group_name_H-M   'P 1'
#
loop_
_entity.id
_entity.type
_entity.pdbx_description
1 polymer ?
#
loop_
_entity_poly.entity_id
_entity_poly.type
_entity_poly.pdbx_seq_one_letter_code
_entity_poly.pdbx_strand_id
1 'polypeptide(L)'
;MPGMSTNSKHTPTPNNETPEKIRSRLRAQAKKARSALAPETRASKSKQICAKLTQHLDALIAETPQGKPVVGVYSAFPWEVDLGIFIDYAYLRGCAVAFPCMMPCARLAPRHSAATACRF
;
A
#
# COMPACT_ATOMS: atom_id res chain seq x y z
N MET A 1 -51.14 28.12 5.06
CA MET A 1 -50.08 27.09 5.03
C MET A 1 -48.77 27.76 5.43
N PRO A 2 -48.13 27.38 6.54
CA PRO A 2 -46.94 28.05 7.08
C PRO A 2 -45.67 27.65 6.33
N GLY A 3 -44.75 28.60 6.16
CA GLY A 3 -43.47 28.42 5.48
C GLY A 3 -42.52 27.49 6.24
N MET A 4 -41.89 26.57 5.51
CA MET A 4 -40.89 25.65 6.04
C MET A 4 -39.54 26.39 6.17
N SER A 5 -39.20 26.82 7.38
CA SER A 5 -37.90 27.41 7.69
C SER A 5 -36.88 26.30 7.92
N THR A 6 -36.05 26.00 6.92
CA THR A 6 -34.96 25.02 7.03
C THR A 6 -33.65 25.69 7.39
N ASN A 7 -33.55 26.22 8.61
CA ASN A 7 -32.26 26.69 9.13
C ASN A 7 -31.51 25.53 9.79
N SER A 8 -31.03 24.58 8.98
CA SER A 8 -30.08 23.57 9.45
C SER A 8 -28.72 24.24 9.58
N LYS A 9 -28.41 24.72 10.78
CA LYS A 9 -27.08 25.21 11.16
C LYS A 9 -26.10 24.05 11.04
N HIS A 10 -25.48 23.90 9.87
CA HIS A 10 -24.27 23.11 9.74
C HIS A 10 -23.20 23.81 10.57
N THR A 11 -23.01 23.33 11.79
CA THR A 11 -21.93 23.79 12.66
C THR A 11 -20.68 23.07 12.13
N PRO A 12 -19.71 23.78 11.51
CA PRO A 12 -18.49 23.14 11.09
C PRO A 12 -17.73 22.82 12.37
N THR A 13 -17.66 21.55 12.76
CA THR A 13 -16.74 21.11 13.80
C THR A 13 -15.33 21.45 13.29
N PRO A 14 -14.60 22.38 13.92
CA PRO A 14 -13.27 22.74 13.45
C PRO A 14 -12.35 21.59 13.87
N ASN A 15 -12.17 20.60 12.99
CA ASN A 15 -11.13 19.60 13.18
C ASN A 15 -9.81 20.32 12.90
N ASN A 16 -9.22 20.92 13.94
CA ASN A 16 -7.97 21.69 13.92
C ASN A 16 -6.72 20.83 13.66
N GLU A 17 -6.91 19.63 13.11
CA GLU A 17 -5.84 18.71 12.78
C GLU A 17 -5.17 19.13 11.46
N THR A 18 -3.85 19.20 11.48
CA THR A 18 -3.07 19.39 10.25
C THR A 18 -3.19 18.16 9.34
N PRO A 19 -3.03 18.29 8.01
CA PRO A 19 -3.05 17.15 7.09
C PRO A 19 -2.07 16.03 7.48
N GLU A 20 -0.93 16.37 8.08
CA GLU A 20 0.03 15.40 8.61
C GLU A 20 -0.53 14.59 9.79
N LYS A 21 -1.20 15.26 10.73
CA LYS A 21 -1.85 14.59 11.87
C LYS A 21 -2.97 13.67 11.40
N ILE A 22 -3.78 14.12 10.43
CA ILE A 22 -4.83 13.29 9.81
C ILE A 22 -4.22 12.04 9.17
N ARG A 23 -3.18 12.19 8.33
CA ARG A 23 -2.50 11.05 7.68
C ARG A 23 -1.92 10.08 8.70
N SER A 24 -1.24 10.60 9.73
CA SER A 24 -0.66 9.79 10.80
C SER A 24 -1.72 8.98 11.54
N ARG A 25 -2.82 9.64 11.96
CA ARG A 25 -3.96 9.00 12.64
C ARG A 25 -4.60 7.89 11.79
N LEU A 26 -4.87 8.17 10.52
CA LEU A 26 -5.47 7.17 9.60
C LEU A 26 -4.52 5.99 9.33
N ARG A 27 -3.22 6.24 9.16
CA ARG A 27 -2.21 5.16 9.02
C ARG A 27 -2.18 4.27 10.26
N ALA A 28 -2.20 4.85 11.45
CA ALA A 28 -2.22 4.12 12.72
C ALA A 28 -3.51 3.29 12.87
N GLN A 29 -4.68 3.88 12.55
CA GLN A 29 -5.96 3.19 12.59
C GLN A 29 -6.00 2.01 11.63
N ALA A 30 -5.55 2.21 10.38
CA ALA A 30 -5.50 1.14 9.38
C ALA A 30 -4.54 0.01 9.79
N LYS A 31 -3.36 0.35 10.33
CA LYS A 31 -2.42 -0.65 10.85
C LYS A 31 -3.03 -1.43 12.01
N LYS A 32 -3.70 -0.78 12.95
CA LYS A 32 -4.39 -1.43 14.07
C LYS A 32 -5.46 -2.40 13.58
N ALA A 33 -6.31 -1.96 12.65
CA ALA A 33 -7.36 -2.80 12.07
C ALA A 33 -6.80 -4.04 11.37
N ARG A 34 -5.73 -3.90 10.56
CA ARG A 34 -5.08 -5.04 9.89
C ARG A 34 -4.39 -5.99 10.86
N SER A 35 -3.76 -5.44 11.90
CA SER A 35 -3.08 -6.23 12.93
C SER A 35 -4.07 -7.06 13.76
N ALA A 36 -5.31 -6.57 13.93
CA ALA A 36 -6.37 -7.27 14.64
C ALA A 36 -7.02 -8.44 13.86
N LEU A 37 -6.70 -8.60 12.57
CA LEU A 37 -7.20 -9.74 11.80
C LEU A 37 -6.60 -11.05 12.34
N ALA A 38 -7.46 -12.05 12.53
CA ALA A 38 -7.02 -13.41 12.84
C ALA A 38 -6.09 -13.93 11.73
N PRO A 39 -5.02 -14.69 12.08
CA PRO A 39 -4.05 -15.19 11.10
C PRO A 39 -4.70 -15.95 9.94
N GLU A 40 -5.66 -16.83 10.21
CA GLU A 40 -6.37 -17.60 9.18
C GLU A 40 -7.20 -16.72 8.24
N THR A 41 -7.88 -15.71 8.78
CA THR A 41 -8.63 -14.75 7.96
C THR A 41 -7.69 -13.96 7.06
N ARG A 42 -6.50 -13.56 7.56
CA ARG A 42 -5.48 -12.89 6.77
C ARG A 42 -4.93 -13.80 5.68
N ALA A 43 -4.61 -15.06 6.00
CA ALA A 43 -4.10 -16.04 5.04
C ALA A 43 -5.12 -16.30 3.92
N SER A 44 -6.39 -16.50 4.26
CA SER A 44 -7.47 -16.70 3.29
C SER A 44 -7.62 -15.49 2.35
N LYS A 45 -7.65 -14.27 2.89
CA LYS A 45 -7.69 -13.05 2.08
C LYS A 45 -6.45 -12.88 1.21
N SER A 46 -5.27 -13.22 1.73
CA SER A 46 -4.02 -13.12 0.98
C SER A 46 -4.00 -14.08 -0.22
N LYS A 47 -4.47 -15.32 -0.04
CA LYS A 47 -4.64 -16.30 -1.12
C LYS A 47 -5.57 -15.77 -2.22
N GLN A 48 -6.71 -15.20 -1.85
CA GLN A 48 -7.66 -14.64 -2.82
C GLN A 48 -7.06 -13.46 -3.60
N ILE A 49 -6.30 -12.59 -2.94
CA ILE A 49 -5.60 -11.48 -3.60
C ILE A 49 -4.53 -12.03 -4.54
N CYS A 50 -3.70 -12.97 -4.09
CA CYS A 50 -2.67 -13.59 -4.93
C CYS A 50 -3.29 -14.26 -6.16
N ALA A 51 -4.40 -14.98 -6.04
CA ALA A 51 -5.08 -15.60 -7.18
C ALA A 51 -5.52 -14.58 -8.26
N LYS A 52 -5.95 -13.38 -7.85
CA LYS A 52 -6.25 -12.30 -8.79
C LYS A 52 -4.97 -11.74 -9.41
N LEU A 53 -3.92 -11.54 -8.61
CA LEU A 53 -2.64 -11.04 -9.10
C LEU A 53 -2.00 -11.98 -10.14
N THR A 54 -2.08 -13.30 -9.93
CA THR A 54 -1.56 -14.29 -10.89
C THR A 54 -2.33 -14.24 -12.22
N GLN A 55 -3.67 -14.12 -12.17
CA GLN A 55 -4.49 -13.94 -13.36
C GLN A 55 -4.11 -12.67 -14.15
N HIS A 56 -3.89 -11.55 -13.45
CA HIS A 56 -3.44 -10.32 -14.10
C HIS A 56 -2.04 -10.44 -14.70
N LEU A 57 -1.11 -11.10 -14.01
CA LEU A 57 0.23 -11.33 -14.53
C LEU A 57 0.19 -12.19 -15.80
N ASP A 58 -0.64 -13.23 -15.85
CA ASP A 58 -0.77 -14.05 -17.05
C ASP A 58 -1.32 -13.28 -18.24
N ALA A 59 -2.33 -12.43 -18.03
CA ALA A 59 -2.85 -11.54 -19.07
C ALA A 59 -1.74 -10.62 -19.61
N LEU A 60 -0.98 -9.97 -18.72
CA LEU A 60 0.12 -9.09 -19.11
C LEU A 60 1.24 -9.81 -19.88
N ILE A 61 1.58 -11.04 -19.47
CA ILE A 61 2.55 -11.87 -20.18
C ILE A 61 2.03 -12.24 -21.58
N ALA A 62 0.75 -12.59 -21.71
CA ALA A 62 0.15 -12.92 -23.00
C ALA A 62 0.14 -11.72 -23.96
N GLU A 63 -0.04 -10.51 -23.42
CA GLU A 63 -0.08 -9.26 -24.19
C GLU A 63 1.32 -8.72 -24.54
N THR A 64 2.41 -9.28 -23.99
CA THR A 64 3.77 -8.76 -24.17
C THR A 64 4.67 -9.77 -24.90
N PRO A 65 4.80 -9.71 -26.24
CA PRO A 65 5.60 -10.67 -27.01
C PRO A 65 7.12 -10.54 -26.83
N GLN A 66 7.59 -9.38 -26.32
CA GLN A 66 8.99 -8.97 -26.33
C GLN A 66 9.81 -9.45 -25.12
N GLY A 67 9.27 -10.33 -24.27
CA GLY A 67 9.98 -10.91 -23.13
C GLY A 67 9.14 -11.00 -21.86
N LYS A 68 9.69 -11.65 -20.82
CA LYS A 68 9.02 -11.75 -19.52
C LYS A 68 9.18 -10.44 -18.73
N PRO A 69 8.10 -9.94 -18.10
CA PRO A 69 8.17 -8.69 -17.36
C PRO A 69 9.01 -8.82 -16.08
N VAL A 70 9.50 -7.68 -15.59
CA VAL A 70 10.04 -7.56 -14.24
C VAL A 70 8.92 -7.15 -13.31
N VAL A 71 8.69 -7.92 -12.24
CA VAL A 71 7.62 -7.70 -11.26
C VAL A 71 8.19 -7.05 -10.01
N GLY A 72 7.84 -5.79 -9.77
CA GLY A 72 8.15 -5.11 -8.52
C GLY A 72 7.22 -5.55 -7.39
N VAL A 73 7.78 -6.03 -6.28
CA VAL A 73 7.02 -6.43 -5.08
C VAL A 73 7.64 -5.81 -3.83
N TYR A 74 6.83 -5.55 -2.81
CA TYR A 74 7.33 -5.15 -1.50
C TYR A 74 7.50 -6.37 -0.58
N SER A 75 8.38 -6.27 0.41
CA SER A 75 8.48 -7.26 1.49
C SER A 75 7.37 -7.00 2.50
N ALA A 76 6.41 -7.92 2.59
CA ALA A 76 5.22 -7.74 3.43
C ALA A 76 5.55 -7.75 4.92
N PHE A 77 4.97 -6.82 5.68
CA PHE A 77 4.94 -6.90 7.14
C PHE A 77 3.89 -7.94 7.62
N PRO A 78 3.98 -8.43 8.87
CA PRO A 78 3.06 -9.48 9.38
C PRO A 78 1.56 -9.12 9.37
N TRP A 79 1.23 -7.83 9.34
CA TRP A 79 -0.15 -7.35 9.26
C TRP A 79 -0.60 -7.04 7.82
N GLU A 80 0.24 -7.28 6.82
CA GLU A 80 -0.04 -6.99 5.42
C GLU A 80 -0.49 -8.25 4.68
N VAL A 81 -0.69 -8.12 3.38
CA VAL A 81 -1.01 -9.25 2.51
C VAL A 81 0.24 -10.09 2.35
N ASP A 82 0.13 -11.38 2.61
CA ASP A 82 1.22 -12.31 2.28
C ASP A 82 1.27 -12.51 0.76
N LEU A 83 2.40 -12.17 0.16
CA LEU A 83 2.64 -12.21 -1.28
C LEU A 83 3.44 -13.44 -1.72
N GLY A 84 3.82 -14.35 -0.80
CA GLY A 84 4.69 -15.48 -1.12
C GLY A 84 4.21 -16.31 -2.31
N ILE A 85 2.92 -16.68 -2.32
CA ILE A 85 2.29 -17.44 -3.41
C ILE A 85 2.42 -16.71 -4.76
N PHE A 86 2.24 -15.39 -4.78
CA PHE A 86 2.34 -14.61 -6.02
C PHE A 86 3.81 -14.46 -6.48
N ILE A 87 4.74 -14.28 -5.55
CA ILE A 87 6.18 -14.19 -5.85
C ILE A 87 6.68 -15.51 -6.46
N ASP A 88 6.34 -16.64 -5.84
CA ASP A 88 6.68 -17.98 -6.36
C ASP A 88 6.08 -18.20 -7.75
N TYR A 89 4.82 -17.77 -7.94
CA TYR A 89 4.17 -17.83 -9.24
C TYR A 89 4.89 -16.99 -10.30
N ALA A 90 5.30 -15.77 -9.97
CA ALA A 90 6.02 -14.91 -10.90
C ALA A 90 7.35 -15.56 -11.35
N TYR A 91 8.09 -16.15 -10.42
CA TYR A 91 9.29 -16.93 -10.76
C TYR A 91 8.98 -18.13 -11.65
N LEU A 92 7.91 -18.88 -11.36
CA LEU A 92 7.49 -20.03 -12.18
C LEU A 92 7.15 -19.62 -13.63
N ARG A 93 6.65 -18.41 -13.83
CA ARG A 93 6.35 -17.86 -15.17
C ARG A 93 7.58 -17.29 -15.89
N GLY A 94 8.76 -17.41 -15.27
CA GLY A 94 10.04 -16.90 -15.78
C GLY A 94 10.21 -15.39 -15.65
N CYS A 95 9.41 -14.74 -14.79
CA CYS A 95 9.55 -13.31 -14.53
C CYS A 95 10.71 -13.07 -13.54
N ALA A 96 11.37 -11.93 -13.70
CA ALA A 96 12.29 -11.45 -12.66
C ALA A 96 11.48 -10.70 -11.59
N VAL A 97 11.77 -10.95 -10.31
CA VAL A 97 11.11 -10.26 -9.19
C VAL A 97 12.09 -9.28 -8.56
N ALA A 98 11.67 -8.03 -8.40
CA ALA A 98 12.48 -6.95 -7.84
C ALA A 98 11.88 -6.44 -6.51
N PHE A 99 12.74 -6.29 -5.51
CA PHE A 99 12.38 -5.77 -4.19
C PHE A 99 12.97 -4.36 -3.99
N PRO A 100 12.23 -3.43 -3.36
CA PRO A 100 12.76 -2.11 -3.06
C PRO A 100 13.91 -2.20 -2.05
N CYS A 101 15.00 -1.50 -2.34
CA CYS A 101 16.10 -1.28 -1.39
C CYS A 101 16.02 0.15 -0.85
N MET A 102 15.55 0.32 0.38
CA MET A 102 15.44 1.64 1.00
C MET A 102 16.82 2.13 1.46
N MET A 103 17.25 3.26 0.93
CA MET A 103 18.49 3.92 1.36
C MET A 103 18.16 4.99 2.42
N PRO A 104 18.75 4.92 3.62
CA PRO A 104 18.67 5.99 4.61
C PRO A 104 19.14 7.30 4.02
N CYS A 105 18.44 8.37 4.36
CA CYS A 105 18.72 9.74 3.93
C CYS A 105 20.20 10.14 4.08
N ALA A 106 20.88 9.64 5.13
CA ALA A 106 22.29 9.94 5.41
C ALA A 106 23.27 9.49 4.30
N ARG A 107 22.87 8.56 3.42
CA ARG A 107 23.72 8.06 2.32
C ARG A 107 23.59 8.85 1.02
N LEU A 108 22.66 9.80 0.94
CA LEU A 108 22.37 10.60 -0.26
C LEU A 108 22.86 12.05 -0.17
N ALA A 109 23.43 12.45 0.97
CA ALA A 109 24.05 13.77 1.09
C ALA A 109 25.43 13.75 0.37
N PRO A 110 25.68 14.62 -0.62
CA PRO A 110 27.05 15.01 -0.92
C PRO A 110 27.68 15.56 0.37
N ARG A 111 29.00 15.45 0.54
CA ARG A 111 29.72 15.97 1.72
C ARG A 111 29.57 17.49 1.95
N HIS A 112 28.77 18.19 1.15
CA HIS A 112 28.46 19.59 1.30
C HIS A 112 26.95 19.83 1.18
N SER A 113 26.38 20.47 2.20
CA SER A 113 25.00 20.96 2.32
C SER A 113 23.96 19.96 2.83
N ALA A 114 23.85 19.93 4.16
CA ALA A 114 22.69 19.42 4.88
C ALA A 114 21.56 20.47 4.82
N ALA A 115 20.49 20.20 4.10
CA ALA A 115 19.13 20.61 4.44
C ALA A 115 18.15 20.21 3.33
N THR A 116 17.49 19.06 3.50
CA THR A 116 16.02 18.90 3.39
C THR A 116 15.72 17.42 3.60
N ALA A 117 15.10 17.12 4.73
CA ALA A 117 14.84 15.77 5.21
C ALA A 117 13.88 15.01 4.27
N CYS A 118 14.26 13.82 3.80
CA CYS A 118 13.25 12.86 3.35
C CYS A 118 12.34 12.53 4.52
N ARG A 119 11.06 12.88 4.41
CA ARG A 119 10.00 12.38 5.30
C ARG A 119 9.05 11.51 4.47
N PHE A 120 8.80 10.29 4.95
CA PHE A 120 7.76 9.36 4.46
C PHE A 120 6.45 9.53 5.27
#